data_AF-A0A544VQ72-F1
#
_entry.id   AF-A0A544VQ72-F1
#
_cell.length_a   1.000
_cell.length_b   1.000
_cell.length_c   1.000
_cell.angle_alpha   90.00
_cell.angle_beta   90.00
_cell.angle_gamma   90.00
#
_symmetry.space_group_name_H-M   'P 1'
#
loop_
_entity.id
_entity.type
_entity.pdbx_description
1 polymer ?
#
loop_
_entity_poly.entity_id
_entity_poly.type
_entity_poly.pdbx_seq_one_letter_code
_entity_poly.pdbx_strand_id
1 'polypeptide(L)'
;LSDHITFTSIHMPLVRTPMIAPSRKLNPMPAITAEHAAAMVVRGLVDKPARIDTPVGTLADIGHYFAPGLSRRILHQLYLGYPDSAAARGVATPVEHQPTRRPKPPARVIGSRVAKLRTPRPIKRAVRLVP
;
A
#
# COMPACT_ATOMS: atom_id res chain seq x y z
N LEU A 1 -2.71 -3.07 -31.85
CA LEU A 1 -1.55 -2.33 -31.28
C LEU A 1 -1.71 -0.82 -31.54
N SER A 2 -2.94 -0.31 -31.47
CA SER A 2 -3.34 0.91 -32.21
C SER A 2 -3.55 2.11 -31.29
N ASP A 3 -3.81 1.88 -29.99
CA ASP A 3 -4.13 2.92 -29.02
C ASP A 3 -2.93 3.37 -28.17
N HIS A 4 -1.71 2.92 -28.50
CA HIS A 4 -0.47 3.22 -27.76
C HIS A 4 -0.50 2.85 -26.25
N ILE A 5 -1.42 1.97 -25.86
CA ILE A 5 -1.52 1.45 -24.50
C ILE A 5 -0.63 0.20 -24.38
N THR A 6 0.26 0.18 -23.39
CA THR A 6 1.09 -0.98 -23.07
C THR A 6 0.62 -1.62 -21.77
N PHE A 7 0.44 -2.93 -21.79
CA PHE A 7 0.11 -3.72 -20.61
C PHE A 7 1.35 -4.47 -20.15
N THR A 8 1.64 -4.39 -18.85
CA THR A 8 2.78 -5.08 -18.21
C THR A 8 2.25 -5.93 -17.06
N SER A 9 2.50 -7.23 -17.11
CA SER A 9 2.19 -8.15 -16.01
C SER A 9 3.42 -8.31 -15.11
N ILE A 10 3.25 -8.08 -13.80
CA ILE A 10 4.34 -8.17 -12.83
C ILE A 10 4.01 -9.28 -11.84
N HIS A 11 4.76 -10.38 -11.87
CA HIS A 11 4.67 -11.45 -10.87
C HIS A 11 5.52 -11.07 -9.66
N MET A 12 4.93 -10.26 -8.79
CA MET A 12 5.61 -9.68 -7.64
C MET A 12 5.69 -10.69 -6.47
N PRO A 13 6.85 -10.85 -5.82
CA PRO A 13 6.96 -11.65 -4.61
C PRO A 13 6.36 -10.89 -3.42
N LEU A 14 6.20 -11.57 -2.27
CA LEU A 14 5.60 -10.98 -1.08
C LEU A 14 6.38 -9.73 -0.60
N VAL A 15 5.68 -8.61 -0.34
CA VAL A 15 6.28 -7.31 0.02
C VAL A 15 6.10 -7.00 1.51
N ARG A 16 7.15 -6.49 2.16
CA ARG A 16 7.18 -6.04 3.58
C ARG A 16 6.39 -4.75 3.80
N THR A 17 5.06 -4.85 3.79
CA THR A 17 4.16 -3.72 4.10
C THR A 17 3.62 -3.81 5.54
N PRO A 18 3.16 -2.69 6.12
CA PRO A 18 2.49 -2.71 7.44
C PRO A 18 1.26 -3.63 7.48
N MET A 19 0.59 -3.83 6.34
CA MET A 19 -0.59 -4.69 6.23
C MET A 19 -0.28 -6.18 6.49
N ILE A 20 0.94 -6.64 6.17
CA ILE A 20 1.33 -8.05 6.36
C ILE A 20 2.02 -8.31 7.70
N ALA A 21 2.06 -7.31 8.60
CA ALA A 21 2.70 -7.43 9.91
C ALA A 21 2.19 -8.59 10.77
N PRO A 22 0.87 -8.84 10.93
CA PRO A 22 0.39 -9.90 11.81
C PRO A 22 0.67 -11.32 11.28
N SER A 23 0.79 -11.50 9.96
CA SER A 23 1.07 -12.81 9.33
C SER A 23 2.55 -13.06 9.05
N ARG A 24 3.43 -12.08 9.30
CA ARG A 24 4.85 -12.13 8.88
C ARG A 24 5.62 -13.34 9.40
N LYS A 25 5.34 -13.78 10.63
CA LYS A 25 6.07 -14.89 11.29
C LYS A 25 5.80 -16.26 10.68
N LEU A 26 4.79 -16.38 9.82
CA LEU A 26 4.38 -17.65 9.23
C LEU A 26 4.67 -17.75 7.73
N ASN A 27 5.29 -16.73 7.15
CA ASN A 27 5.59 -16.75 5.74
C ASN A 27 6.82 -17.63 5.47
N PRO A 28 6.76 -18.59 4.55
CA PRO A 28 7.84 -19.53 4.28
C PRO A 28 9.04 -18.87 3.60
N MET A 29 8.83 -17.73 2.93
CA MET A 29 9.86 -17.00 2.18
C MET A 29 10.01 -15.58 2.71
N PRO A 30 11.26 -15.06 2.74
CA PRO A 30 11.50 -13.69 3.16
C PRO A 30 10.85 -12.72 2.18
N ALA A 31 9.96 -11.88 2.69
CA ALA A 31 9.36 -10.82 1.89
C ALA A 31 10.42 -9.81 1.41
N ILE A 32 10.24 -9.24 0.22
CA ILE A 32 11.06 -8.16 -0.33
C ILE A 32 10.72 -6.81 0.30
N THR A 33 11.60 -5.82 0.18
CA THR A 33 11.32 -4.46 0.68
C THR A 33 10.35 -3.73 -0.25
N ALA A 34 9.66 -2.71 0.29
CA ALA A 34 8.73 -1.90 -0.49
C ALA A 34 9.43 -1.09 -1.58
N GLU A 35 10.68 -0.67 -1.32
CA GLU A 35 11.52 0.08 -2.26
C GLU A 35 11.91 -0.79 -3.46
N HIS A 36 12.22 -2.07 -3.22
CA HIS A 36 12.51 -3.00 -4.29
C HIS A 36 11.27 -3.30 -5.14
N ALA A 37 10.11 -3.48 -4.50
CA ALA A 37 8.85 -3.65 -5.21
C ALA A 37 8.50 -2.42 -6.07
N ALA A 38 8.73 -1.22 -5.54
CA ALA A 38 8.55 0.02 -6.29
C ALA A 38 9.48 0.11 -7.50
N ALA A 39 10.75 -0.31 -7.36
CA ALA A 39 11.70 -0.36 -8.47
C ALA A 39 11.22 -1.28 -9.60
N MET A 40 10.60 -2.43 -9.28
CA MET A 40 10.00 -3.31 -10.30
C MET A 40 8.85 -2.63 -11.06
N VAL A 41 8.01 -1.85 -10.37
CA VAL A 41 6.91 -1.09 -11.00
C VAL A 41 7.46 0.03 -11.88
N VAL A 42 8.44 0.80 -11.39
CA VAL A 42 9.09 1.86 -12.16
C VAL A 42 9.72 1.29 -13.43
N ARG A 43 10.42 0.16 -13.32
CA ARG A 43 10.96 -0.57 -14.48
C ARG A 43 9.85 -0.93 -15.48
N GLY A 44 8.70 -1.41 -15.00
CA GLY A 44 7.54 -1.70 -15.85
C GLY A 44 7.01 -0.48 -16.61
N LEU A 45 7.01 0.70 -15.98
CA LEU A 45 6.55 1.94 -16.61
C LEU A 45 7.56 2.50 -17.64
N VAL A 46 8.86 2.37 -17.38
CA VAL A 46 9.93 2.91 -18.24
C VAL A 46 10.19 1.99 -19.42
N ASP A 47 10.50 0.71 -19.14
CA ASP A 47 10.94 -0.25 -20.16
C ASP A 47 9.75 -0.87 -20.91
N LYS A 48 8.53 -0.77 -20.34
CA LYS A 48 7.29 -1.32 -20.90
C LYS A 48 7.41 -2.79 -21.35
N PRO A 49 8.03 -3.68 -20.55
CA PRO A 49 8.13 -5.09 -20.92
C PRO A 49 6.74 -5.72 -20.87
N ALA A 50 6.52 -6.79 -21.63
CA ALA A 50 5.27 -7.55 -21.55
C ALA A 50 5.11 -8.23 -20.17
N ARG A 51 6.21 -8.70 -19.57
CA ARG A 51 6.23 -9.41 -18.27
C ARG A 51 7.48 -9.10 -17.44
N ILE A 52 7.31 -9.05 -16.12
CA ILE A 52 8.40 -8.98 -15.14
C ILE A 52 8.22 -10.15 -14.17
N ASP A 53 9.06 -11.16 -14.32
CA ASP A 53 9.02 -12.38 -13.51
C ASP A 53 10.18 -12.40 -12.51
N THR A 54 9.98 -13.06 -11.37
CA THR A 54 11.08 -13.36 -10.46
C THR A 54 11.78 -14.64 -10.91
N PRO A 55 13.13 -14.71 -10.84
CA PRO A 55 13.86 -15.89 -11.31
C PRO A 55 13.43 -17.18 -10.61
N VAL A 56 13.00 -17.11 -9.34
CA VAL A 56 12.43 -18.26 -8.62
C VAL A 56 11.09 -18.68 -9.22
N GLY A 57 10.19 -17.74 -9.52
CA GLY A 57 8.90 -18.02 -10.15
C GLY A 57 9.05 -18.63 -11.54
N THR A 58 9.93 -18.06 -12.37
CA THR A 58 10.20 -18.57 -13.72
C THR A 58 10.77 -20.00 -13.69
N LEU A 59 11.70 -20.30 -12.78
CA LEU A 59 12.24 -21.65 -12.63
C LEU A 59 11.20 -22.65 -12.14
N ALA A 60 10.34 -22.25 -11.20
CA ALA A 60 9.24 -23.09 -10.72
C ALA A 60 8.23 -23.40 -11.84
N ASP A 61 7.90 -22.42 -12.68
CA ASP A 61 6.99 -22.60 -13.83
C ASP A 61 7.58 -23.57 -14.85
N ILE A 62 8.87 -23.43 -15.17
CA ILE A 62 9.60 -24.37 -16.03
C ILE A 62 9.58 -25.78 -15.43
N GLY A 63 9.89 -25.91 -14.13
CA GLY A 63 9.85 -27.19 -13.44
C GLY A 63 8.46 -27.83 -13.41
N HIS A 64 7.41 -27.02 -13.24
CA HIS A 64 6.03 -27.48 -13.32
C HIS A 64 5.63 -27.94 -14.72
N TYR A 65 6.14 -27.28 -15.76
CA TYR A 65 5.89 -27.66 -17.14
C TYR A 65 6.57 -28.99 -17.51
N PHE A 66 7.85 -29.16 -17.15
CA PHE A 66 8.63 -30.35 -17.53
C PHE A 66 8.39 -31.57 -16.63
N ALA A 67 8.12 -31.38 -15.33
CA ALA A 67 8.04 -32.47 -14.36
C ALA A 67 6.86 -32.32 -13.38
N PRO A 68 5.60 -32.27 -13.87
CA PRO A 68 4.43 -31.95 -13.04
C PRO A 68 4.24 -32.91 -11.86
N GLY A 69 4.54 -34.21 -12.04
CA GLY A 69 4.44 -35.22 -10.98
C GLY A 69 5.46 -35.03 -9.85
N LEU A 70 6.70 -34.67 -10.19
CA LEU A 70 7.75 -34.40 -9.21
C LEU A 70 7.46 -33.10 -8.46
N SER A 71 7.13 -32.03 -9.19
CA SER A 71 6.80 -30.73 -8.61
C SER A 71 5.62 -30.83 -7.63
N ARG A 72 4.57 -31.60 -7.97
CA ARG A 72 3.44 -31.84 -7.08
C ARG A 72 3.84 -32.56 -5.79
N ARG A 73 4.75 -33.55 -5.86
CA ARG A 73 5.26 -34.25 -4.66
C ARG A 73 6.09 -33.34 -3.78
N ILE A 74 7.01 -32.56 -4.34
CA ILE A 74 7.83 -31.59 -3.60
C ILE A 74 6.92 -30.57 -2.90
N LEU A 75 5.96 -30.01 -3.63
CA LEU A 75 5.05 -29.02 -3.10
C LEU A 75 4.14 -29.57 -2.00
N HIS A 76 3.73 -30.85 -2.11
CA HIS A 76 3.00 -31.53 -1.04
C HIS A 76 3.84 -31.71 0.23
N GLN A 77 5.11 -32.08 0.09
CA GLN A 77 6.02 -32.18 1.25
C GLN A 77 6.26 -30.82 1.90
N LEU A 78 6.42 -29.77 1.10
CA LEU A 78 6.52 -28.40 1.61
C LEU A 78 5.24 -28.02 2.37
N TYR A 79 4.05 -28.30 1.83
CA TYR A 79 2.78 -28.02 2.51
C TYR A 79 2.71 -28.65 3.91
N LEU A 80 3.10 -29.92 4.05
CA LEU A 80 3.09 -30.61 5.34
C LEU A 80 4.08 -30.00 6.35
N GLY A 81 5.16 -29.40 5.88
CA GLY A 81 6.16 -28.73 6.72
C GLY A 81 5.77 -27.35 7.23
N TYR A 82 4.72 -26.72 6.69
CA TYR A 82 4.31 -25.36 7.05
C TYR A 82 2.90 -25.36 7.70
N PRO A 83 2.80 -25.28 9.03
CA PRO A 83 1.50 -25.26 9.71
C PRO A 83 0.72 -23.99 9.41
N ASP A 84 -0.59 -24.12 9.21
CA ASP A 84 -1.49 -23.00 8.88
C ASP A 84 -1.57 -21.92 9.98
N SER A 85 -1.78 -20.68 9.52
CA SER A 85 -1.94 -19.49 10.39
C SER A 85 -3.06 -19.69 11.39
N ALA A 86 -2.89 -19.16 12.62
CA ALA A 86 -3.99 -19.05 13.58
C ALA A 86 -5.23 -18.35 12.98
N ALA A 87 -4.99 -17.34 12.14
CA ALA A 87 -6.03 -16.67 11.35
C ALA A 87 -6.73 -17.60 10.33
N ALA A 88 -5.99 -18.50 9.67
CA ALA A 88 -6.56 -19.46 8.72
C ALA A 88 -7.32 -20.60 9.42
N ARG A 89 -6.93 -20.93 10.65
CA ARG A 89 -7.61 -21.92 11.51
C ARG A 89 -8.82 -21.36 12.28
N GLY A 90 -9.22 -20.12 12.02
CA GLY A 90 -10.37 -19.48 12.68
C GLY A 90 -10.13 -19.19 14.17
N VAL A 91 -8.89 -19.31 14.65
CA VAL A 91 -8.54 -19.00 16.03
C VAL A 91 -8.38 -17.48 16.14
N ALA A 92 -9.44 -16.81 16.58
CA ALA A 92 -9.42 -15.40 16.89
C ALA A 92 -8.52 -15.15 18.12
N THR A 93 -7.22 -14.98 17.90
CA THR A 93 -6.42 -14.21 18.86
C THR A 93 -7.02 -12.82 18.95
N PRO A 94 -7.29 -12.27 20.16
CA PRO A 94 -7.78 -10.91 20.30
C PRO A 94 -6.78 -9.98 19.64
N VAL A 95 -7.10 -9.54 18.42
CA VAL A 95 -6.38 -8.46 17.78
C VAL A 95 -6.83 -7.25 18.57
N GLU A 96 -5.93 -6.71 19.39
CA GLU A 96 -6.11 -5.39 19.99
C GLU A 96 -6.33 -4.44 18.82
N HIS A 97 -7.60 -4.13 18.58
CA HIS A 97 -8.02 -3.18 17.56
C HIS A 97 -7.41 -1.85 17.99
N GLN A 98 -6.28 -1.48 17.40
CA GLN A 98 -5.96 -0.06 17.34
C GLN A 98 -7.14 0.59 16.60
N PRO A 99 -7.92 1.44 17.27
CA PRO A 99 -9.11 2.01 16.66
C PRO A 99 -8.67 2.71 15.39
N THR A 100 -9.33 2.36 14.27
CA THR A 100 -9.18 3.05 13.01
C THR A 100 -9.28 4.54 13.31
N ARG A 101 -8.19 5.27 13.07
CA ARG A 101 -8.08 6.69 13.39
C ARG A 101 -9.20 7.39 12.63
N ARG A 102 -10.30 7.68 13.32
CA ARG A 102 -11.48 8.32 12.76
C ARG A 102 -10.97 9.60 12.08
N PRO A 103 -11.18 9.79 10.76
CA PRO A 103 -10.74 11.02 10.12
C PRO A 103 -11.38 12.17 10.86
N LYS A 104 -10.56 13.07 11.43
CA LYS A 104 -11.03 14.24 12.15
C LYS A 104 -11.89 15.01 11.16
N PRO A 105 -13.18 15.26 11.44
CA PRO A 105 -14.03 15.99 10.50
C PRO A 105 -13.32 17.32 10.17
N PRO A 106 -13.28 17.72 8.90
CA PRO A 106 -12.66 19.00 8.53
C PRO A 106 -13.32 20.06 9.39
N ALA A 107 -12.52 20.81 10.15
CA ALA A 107 -13.02 21.93 10.91
C ALA A 107 -13.72 22.84 9.92
N ARG A 108 -15.05 22.86 9.97
CA ARG A 108 -15.88 23.72 9.13
C ARG A 108 -15.44 25.13 9.51
N VAL A 109 -14.64 25.76 8.65
CA VAL A 109 -14.22 27.16 8.81
C VAL A 109 -15.49 27.97 8.57
N ILE A 110 -16.29 28.12 9.63
CA ILE A 110 -17.49 28.93 9.61
C ILE A 110 -17.02 30.35 9.33
N GLY A 111 -17.35 30.80 8.12
CA GLY A 111 -17.67 32.17 7.76
C GLY A 111 -16.80 33.24 8.41
N SER A 112 -15.88 33.78 7.59
CA SER A 112 -15.72 35.22 7.45
C SER A 112 -15.76 36.02 8.77
N ARG A 113 -14.69 35.95 9.56
CA ARG A 113 -14.31 37.13 10.37
C ARG A 113 -13.76 38.18 9.42
N VAL A 114 -14.65 38.80 8.64
CA VAL A 114 -14.45 40.21 8.27
C VAL A 114 -14.45 40.92 9.60
N ALA A 115 -13.26 41.17 10.14
CA ALA A 115 -13.08 42.07 11.25
C ALA A 115 -13.64 43.42 10.79
N LYS A 116 -14.91 43.68 11.13
CA LYS A 116 -15.47 45.03 11.10
C LYS A 116 -14.59 45.82 12.06
N LEU A 117 -13.61 46.54 11.52
CA LEU A 117 -12.81 47.51 12.22
C LEU A 117 -13.77 48.61 12.70
N ARG A 118 -14.39 48.37 13.86
CA ARG A 118 -15.35 49.27 14.49
C ARG A 118 -14.55 50.42 15.10
N THR A 119 -14.22 51.40 14.28
CA THR A 119 -13.58 52.64 14.72
C THR A 119 -14.57 53.42 15.60
N PRO A 120 -14.22 53.78 16.86
CA PRO A 120 -15.08 54.58 17.70
C PRO A 120 -15.24 56.00 17.12
N ARG A 121 -16.46 56.54 17.24
CA ARG A 121 -16.93 57.77 16.56
C ARG A 121 -16.40 59.13 17.04
N PRO A 122 -15.62 59.32 18.13
CA PRO A 122 -15.17 60.68 18.46
C PRO A 122 -13.97 61.15 17.63
N ILE A 123 -13.18 60.26 17.01
CA ILE A 123 -11.91 60.63 16.35
C ILE A 123 -12.12 61.26 14.95
N LYS A 124 -13.24 60.98 14.26
CA LYS A 124 -13.55 61.58 12.94
C LYS A 124 -13.98 63.05 13.01
N ARG A 125 -14.19 63.63 14.21
CA ARG A 125 -14.51 65.06 14.37
C ARG A 125 -13.29 65.95 14.65
N ALA A 126 -12.13 65.39 15.01
CA ALA A 126 -10.92 66.16 15.27
C ALA A 126 -10.05 66.40 14.01
N VAL A 127 -10.18 65.56 12.98
CA VAL A 127 -9.37 65.64 11.74
C VAL A 127 -9.96 66.64 10.72
N ARG A 128 -11.08 67.32 11.03
CA ARG A 128 -11.71 68.33 10.16
C ARG A 128 -11.58 69.77 10.70
N LEU A 129 -10.66 69.99 11.63
CA LEU A 129 -10.42 71.30 12.26
C LEU A 129 -8.92 71.58 12.44
N VAL A 130 -8.13 71.20 11.43
CA VAL A 130 -6.79 71.74 11.24
C VAL A 130 -6.75 72.25 9.79
N PRO A 131 -6.48 73.54 9.55
CA PRO A 131 -6.41 74.12 8.22
C PRO A 131 -5.25 73.56 7.39
#